data_AF-A0A1C4WLJ5-F1
#
_entry.id   AF-A0A1C4WLJ5-F1
#
_cell.length_a   1.000
_cell.length_b   1.000
_cell.length_c   1.000
_cell.angle_alpha   90.00
_cell.angle_beta   90.00
_cell.angle_gamma   90.00
#
_symmetry.space_group_name_H-M   'P 1'
#
loop_
_entity.id
_entity.type
_entity.pdbx_description
1 polymer ?
#
loop_
_entity_poly.entity_id
_entity_poly.type
_entity_poly.pdbx_seq_one_letter_code
_entity_poly.pdbx_strand_id
1 'polypeptide(L)'
;MSEQLKGVLRELLPAPPADRGQEPSTVFAPTAALLDAGLGAVPGLAAWTDPAAADLPHHGRPAPPSVATGLPVPRPAAGDPATPALHLIGALDPRSLLARLAAFETASVEVQLSRCRAHLELAGAGPAEEALAVAAGLLAEDAVADWRLVWHHGLLALARSAVAEATERFDRAYAELPGEVAPKLALGYCAEQRGDAGEATRYYRAVWRRDRSAASAAFGLARLRLADGDRAAAVRFLDGVPRVSRHYDAAQVAAVRVLAARLGDDPPGAEHLNEAVRRLGRLRLDGGARHGEARDRMTAVLRQAALGRVLVHGAAGLAGGETLGDAPSERSLRRLLESSLRDLARQARTANDHGVLVDRANAVRPLTFLRSR
;
A
#
# COMPACT_ATOMS: atom_id res chain seq x y z
N MET A 1 17.80 -26.32 -3.21
CA MET A 1 18.98 -25.64 -3.79
C MET A 1 18.79 -25.18 -5.24
N SER A 2 18.47 -26.05 -6.21
CA SER A 2 18.37 -25.65 -7.65
C SER A 2 17.41 -24.47 -7.90
N GLU A 3 16.21 -24.48 -7.33
CA GLU A 3 15.25 -23.37 -7.51
C GLU A 3 15.71 -22.04 -6.90
N GLN A 4 16.46 -22.08 -5.79
CA GLN A 4 17.01 -20.87 -5.18
C GLN A 4 18.14 -20.29 -6.02
N LEU A 5 19.02 -21.13 -6.56
CA LEU A 5 20.07 -20.71 -7.51
C LEU A 5 19.47 -20.12 -8.79
N LYS A 6 18.41 -20.71 -9.34
CA LYS A 6 17.66 -20.12 -10.47
C LYS A 6 17.06 -18.77 -10.10
N GLY A 7 16.49 -18.64 -8.90
CA GLY A 7 15.98 -17.39 -8.36
C GLY A 7 17.03 -16.28 -8.31
N VAL A 8 18.24 -16.59 -7.83
CA VAL A 8 19.38 -15.66 -7.78
C VAL A 8 19.90 -15.32 -9.18
N LEU A 9 20.06 -16.32 -10.06
CA LEU A 9 20.53 -16.11 -11.43
C LEU A 9 19.62 -15.14 -12.20
N ARG A 10 18.30 -15.25 -12.03
CA ARG A 10 17.33 -14.35 -12.66
C ARG A 10 17.43 -12.90 -12.18
N GLU A 11 17.96 -12.66 -10.98
CA GLU A 11 18.22 -11.30 -10.52
C GLU A 11 19.41 -10.66 -11.24
N LEU A 12 20.42 -11.45 -11.58
CA LEU A 12 21.64 -11.01 -12.25
C LEU A 12 21.45 -10.82 -13.77
N LEU A 13 20.48 -11.53 -14.35
CA LEU A 13 20.16 -11.41 -15.77
C LEU A 13 19.38 -10.11 -16.06
N PRO A 14 19.52 -9.54 -17.27
CA PRO A 14 18.67 -8.44 -17.72
C PRO A 14 17.19 -8.79 -17.59
N ALA A 15 16.36 -7.81 -17.22
CA ALA A 15 14.94 -8.04 -17.05
C ALA A 15 14.34 -8.66 -18.33
N PRO A 16 13.64 -9.80 -18.24
CA PRO A 16 13.00 -10.38 -19.40
C PRO A 16 11.92 -9.42 -19.96
N PRO A 17 11.60 -9.50 -21.25
CA PRO A 17 10.51 -8.71 -21.82
C PRO A 17 9.19 -8.99 -21.09
N ALA A 18 8.31 -7.99 -21.04
CA ALA A 18 7.11 -7.98 -20.19
C ALA A 18 6.07 -9.08 -20.50
N ASP A 19 6.25 -9.80 -21.61
CA ASP A 19 5.41 -10.87 -22.13
C ASP A 19 5.87 -12.29 -21.70
N ARG A 20 7.10 -12.44 -21.19
CA ARG A 20 7.52 -13.69 -20.53
C ARG A 20 6.84 -13.78 -19.17
N GLY A 21 5.83 -14.64 -19.10
CA GLY A 21 5.16 -15.00 -17.85
C GLY A 21 6.17 -15.32 -16.75
N GLN A 22 5.98 -14.71 -15.59
CA GLN A 22 6.86 -14.91 -14.44
C GLN A 22 6.61 -16.28 -13.82
N GLU A 23 7.68 -17.00 -13.51
CA GLU A 23 7.57 -18.24 -12.74
C GLU A 23 7.12 -17.91 -11.30
N PRO A 24 5.98 -18.47 -10.85
CA PRO A 24 5.49 -18.23 -9.50
C PRO A 24 6.44 -18.84 -8.46
N SER A 25 6.45 -18.26 -7.26
CA SER A 25 7.16 -18.87 -6.13
C SER A 25 6.61 -20.27 -5.84
N THR A 26 7.51 -21.22 -5.66
CA THR A 26 7.19 -22.60 -5.27
C THR A 26 7.00 -22.74 -3.76
N VAL A 27 7.41 -21.75 -2.97
CA VAL A 27 7.38 -21.78 -1.49
C VAL A 27 6.49 -20.70 -0.88
N PHE A 28 6.16 -19.63 -1.61
CA PHE A 28 5.17 -18.63 -1.20
C PHE A 28 3.96 -18.62 -2.13
N ALA A 29 2.78 -18.39 -1.56
CA ALA A 29 1.56 -18.13 -2.29
C ALA A 29 1.56 -16.70 -2.88
N PRO A 30 0.92 -16.49 -4.04
CA PRO A 30 0.69 -15.15 -4.58
C PRO A 30 -0.06 -14.28 -3.56
N THR A 31 0.36 -13.04 -3.40
CA THR A 31 -0.19 -12.14 -2.39
C THR A 31 -1.13 -11.12 -3.01
N ALA A 32 -2.32 -11.00 -2.43
CA ALA A 32 -3.30 -10.00 -2.82
C ALA A 32 -3.17 -8.68 -2.03
N ALA A 33 -2.36 -8.64 -0.98
CA ALA A 33 -2.16 -7.41 -0.22
C ALA A 33 -1.18 -6.48 -0.94
N LEU A 34 -1.53 -5.18 -0.97
CA LEU A 34 -0.64 -4.11 -1.39
C LEU A 34 -0.10 -3.39 -0.16
N LEU A 35 1.22 -3.25 -0.04
CA LEU A 35 1.87 -2.59 1.09
C LEU A 35 2.04 -1.09 0.83
N ASP A 36 0.92 -0.35 0.81
CA ASP A 36 0.88 1.07 0.39
C ASP A 36 0.22 2.03 1.38
N ALA A 37 -0.25 1.55 2.53
CA ALA A 37 -1.01 2.35 3.50
C ALA A 37 -2.22 3.08 2.89
N GLY A 38 -2.80 2.51 1.82
CA GLY A 38 -3.89 3.12 1.08
C GLY A 38 -3.47 4.23 0.12
N LEU A 39 -2.18 4.45 -0.18
CA LEU A 39 -1.72 5.42 -1.19
C LEU A 39 -2.34 5.16 -2.58
N GLY A 40 -2.57 3.90 -2.93
CA GLY A 40 -3.23 3.49 -4.17
C GLY A 40 -4.76 3.49 -4.11
N ALA A 41 -5.36 3.84 -2.96
CA ALA A 41 -6.79 4.02 -2.84
C ALA A 41 -7.20 5.48 -3.08
N VAL A 42 -8.43 5.70 -3.52
CA VAL A 42 -9.03 7.05 -3.47
C VAL A 42 -9.30 7.39 -2.00
N PRO A 43 -8.89 8.57 -1.49
CA PRO A 43 -9.13 8.94 -0.11
C PRO A 43 -10.62 8.86 0.24
N GLY A 44 -10.94 8.28 1.40
CA GLY A 44 -12.29 8.33 1.96
C GLY A 44 -12.63 9.72 2.52
N LEU A 45 -13.88 9.91 2.96
CA LEU A 45 -14.33 11.20 3.52
C LEU A 45 -13.55 11.62 4.77
N ALA A 46 -12.97 10.67 5.50
CA ALA A 46 -12.09 10.93 6.64
C ALA A 46 -10.92 11.87 6.30
N ALA A 47 -10.44 11.90 5.06
CA ALA A 47 -9.42 12.86 4.63
C ALA A 47 -9.88 14.33 4.77
N TRP A 48 -11.20 14.56 4.82
CA TRP A 48 -11.81 15.86 5.03
C TRP A 48 -12.56 16.00 6.36
N THR A 49 -12.83 14.93 7.10
CA THR A 49 -13.59 15.01 8.35
C THR A 49 -12.74 14.74 9.60
N ASP A 50 -11.62 14.04 9.46
CA ASP A 50 -10.71 13.74 10.55
C ASP A 50 -9.52 14.71 10.53
N PRO A 51 -9.32 15.55 11.58
CA PRO A 51 -8.14 16.38 11.72
C PRO A 51 -6.83 15.57 11.72
N ALA A 52 -6.83 14.37 12.32
CA ALA A 52 -5.65 13.52 12.39
C ALA A 52 -5.24 12.96 11.02
N ALA A 53 -6.17 12.87 10.06
CA ALA A 53 -5.87 12.47 8.69
C ALA A 53 -5.13 13.56 7.89
N ALA A 54 -5.17 14.83 8.33
CA ALA A 54 -4.45 15.93 7.70
C ALA A 54 -2.96 15.97 8.07
N ASP A 55 -2.59 15.41 9.23
CA ASP A 55 -1.23 15.48 9.80
C ASP A 55 -0.35 14.25 9.49
N LEU A 56 -0.88 13.22 8.82
CA LEU A 56 -0.10 12.02 8.50
C LEU A 56 0.89 12.31 7.36
N PRO A 57 2.22 12.27 7.59
CA PRO A 57 3.20 12.55 6.55
C PRO A 57 3.00 11.58 5.37
N HIS A 58 2.56 12.14 4.25
CA HIS A 58 1.97 11.50 3.08
C HIS A 58 2.94 10.66 2.23
N HIS A 59 3.92 10.01 2.85
CA HIS A 59 4.81 9.11 2.14
C HIS A 59 4.12 7.76 1.88
N GLY A 60 3.01 7.43 2.54
CA GLY A 60 2.26 6.17 2.30
C GLY A 60 2.96 4.92 2.85
N ARG A 61 3.81 5.08 3.87
CA ARG A 61 4.53 3.97 4.50
C ARG A 61 3.58 3.21 5.44
N PRO A 62 3.29 1.91 5.20
CA PRO A 62 2.35 1.15 6.03
C PRO A 62 2.91 0.91 7.43
N ALA A 63 2.01 0.85 8.41
CA ALA A 63 2.35 0.50 9.79
C ALA A 63 2.84 -0.96 9.89
N PRO A 64 3.78 -1.29 10.79
CA PRO A 64 4.33 -2.64 10.91
C PRO A 64 3.27 -3.74 11.08
N PRO A 65 2.21 -3.57 11.89
CA PRO A 65 1.17 -4.60 12.02
C PRO A 65 0.41 -4.86 10.72
N SER A 66 0.18 -3.83 9.89
CA SER A 66 -0.46 -4.00 8.58
C SER A 66 0.44 -4.74 7.59
N VAL A 67 1.77 -4.62 7.73
CA VAL A 67 2.73 -5.37 6.89
C VAL A 67 2.83 -6.82 7.34
N ALA A 68 2.75 -7.10 8.64
CA ALA A 68 2.76 -8.46 9.17
C ALA A 68 1.68 -9.35 8.53
N THR A 69 0.47 -8.80 8.34
CA THR A 69 -0.65 -9.53 7.70
C THR A 69 -0.58 -9.49 6.17
N GLY A 70 0.02 -8.44 5.59
CA GLY A 70 0.13 -8.25 4.14
C GLY A 70 1.32 -8.96 3.46
N LEU A 71 2.26 -9.53 4.20
CA LEU A 71 3.42 -10.24 3.63
C LEU A 71 3.05 -11.64 3.10
N PRO A 72 3.74 -12.15 2.05
CA PRO A 72 3.38 -13.41 1.40
C PRO A 72 3.28 -14.62 2.32
N VAL A 73 2.32 -15.51 2.02
CA VAL A 73 1.99 -16.71 2.81
C VAL A 73 2.86 -17.90 2.38
N PRO A 74 3.67 -18.52 3.26
CA PRO A 74 4.32 -19.79 2.97
C PRO A 74 3.31 -20.84 2.49
N ARG A 75 3.67 -21.59 1.46
CA ARG A 75 2.86 -22.74 1.03
C ARG A 75 3.05 -23.89 2.03
N PRO A 76 1.97 -24.64 2.32
CA PRO A 76 2.09 -25.80 3.18
C PRO A 76 3.10 -26.83 2.65
N ALA A 77 3.88 -27.46 3.52
CA ALA A 77 4.80 -28.53 3.14
C ALA A 77 4.05 -29.69 2.51
N ALA A 78 4.57 -30.19 1.38
CA ALA A 78 4.01 -31.34 0.69
C ALA A 78 3.95 -32.61 1.56
N GLY A 79 4.83 -32.73 2.56
CA GLY A 79 4.88 -33.88 3.48
C GLY A 79 3.98 -33.78 4.72
N ASP A 80 3.32 -32.63 4.96
CA ASP A 80 2.43 -32.48 6.13
C ASP A 80 1.06 -33.14 5.86
N PRO A 81 0.53 -33.95 6.79
CA PRO A 81 -0.72 -34.69 6.59
C PRO A 81 -1.95 -33.80 6.39
N ALA A 82 -1.93 -32.55 6.88
CA ALA A 82 -3.03 -31.61 6.71
C ALA A 82 -3.02 -30.90 5.34
N THR A 83 -1.90 -30.96 4.61
CA THR A 83 -1.71 -30.22 3.37
C THR A 83 -2.81 -30.44 2.33
N PRO A 84 -3.26 -31.67 2.01
CA PRO A 84 -4.35 -31.87 1.05
C PRO A 84 -5.65 -31.18 1.47
N ALA A 85 -6.00 -31.23 2.76
CA ALA A 85 -7.20 -30.61 3.29
C ALA A 85 -7.09 -29.08 3.31
N LEU A 86 -5.92 -28.52 3.66
CA LEU A 86 -5.67 -27.08 3.63
C LEU A 86 -5.80 -26.50 2.21
N HIS A 87 -5.41 -27.23 1.17
CA HIS A 87 -5.60 -26.81 -0.22
C HIS A 87 -7.08 -26.71 -0.63
N LEU A 88 -7.97 -27.46 0.02
CA LEU A 88 -9.42 -27.41 -0.24
C LEU A 88 -10.12 -26.28 0.53
N ILE A 89 -9.45 -25.68 1.52
CA ILE A 89 -9.98 -24.52 2.23
C ILE A 89 -9.83 -23.32 1.29
N GLY A 90 -10.96 -22.82 0.79
CA GLY A 90 -11.01 -21.62 -0.02
C GLY A 90 -10.65 -20.35 0.77
N ALA A 91 -10.75 -19.19 0.11
CA ALA A 91 -10.58 -17.90 0.76
C ALA A 91 -11.70 -17.67 1.79
N LEU A 92 -11.40 -17.87 3.07
CA LEU A 92 -12.28 -17.63 4.21
C LEU A 92 -11.82 -16.39 4.98
N ASP A 93 -12.75 -15.71 5.65
CA ASP A 93 -12.36 -14.74 6.68
C ASP A 93 -11.65 -15.44 7.85
N PRO A 94 -10.82 -14.72 8.63
CA PRO A 94 -9.99 -15.34 9.66
C PRO A 94 -10.77 -16.12 10.73
N ARG A 95 -11.98 -15.69 11.10
CA ARG A 95 -12.78 -16.38 12.13
C ARG A 95 -13.33 -17.69 11.58
N SER A 96 -13.86 -17.66 10.36
CA SER A 96 -14.33 -18.87 9.67
C SER A 96 -13.18 -19.85 9.40
N LEU A 97 -11.99 -19.34 9.05
CA LEU A 97 -10.80 -20.16 8.91
C LEU A 97 -10.43 -20.86 10.22
N LEU A 98 -10.36 -20.13 11.34
CA LEU A 98 -10.07 -20.72 12.65
C LEU A 98 -11.09 -21.80 13.05
N ALA A 99 -12.37 -21.55 12.83
CA ALA A 99 -13.43 -22.53 13.08
C ALA A 99 -13.23 -23.81 12.24
N ARG A 100 -12.83 -23.66 10.97
CA ARG A 100 -12.53 -24.82 10.10
C ARG A 100 -11.27 -25.56 10.55
N LEU A 101 -10.23 -24.84 10.95
CA LEU A 101 -8.98 -25.42 11.46
C LEU A 101 -9.17 -26.14 12.80
N ALA A 102 -10.18 -25.77 13.60
CA ALA A 102 -10.51 -26.46 14.85
C ALA A 102 -11.04 -27.89 14.63
N ALA A 103 -11.55 -28.21 13.44
CA ALA A 103 -12.04 -29.55 13.10
C ALA A 103 -10.93 -30.55 12.74
N PHE A 104 -9.66 -30.12 12.67
CA PHE A 104 -8.53 -31.02 12.43
C PHE A 104 -8.19 -31.78 13.71
N GLU A 105 -8.39 -33.10 13.68
CA GLU A 105 -8.13 -33.99 14.83
C GLU A 105 -6.64 -34.36 14.95
N THR A 106 -5.91 -34.41 13.83
CA THR A 106 -4.48 -34.73 13.81
C THR A 106 -3.64 -33.46 14.01
N ALA A 107 -2.68 -33.53 14.91
CA ALA A 107 -1.70 -32.47 15.09
C ALA A 107 -0.88 -32.28 13.81
N SER A 108 -0.77 -31.03 13.34
CA SER A 108 -0.09 -30.67 12.09
C SER A 108 0.59 -29.32 12.27
N VAL A 109 1.83 -29.23 11.79
CA VAL A 109 2.61 -27.98 11.81
C VAL A 109 1.89 -26.94 10.94
N GLU A 110 1.42 -27.35 9.76
CA GLU A 110 0.75 -26.45 8.81
C GLU A 110 -0.58 -25.91 9.29
N VAL A 111 -1.35 -26.70 10.05
CA VAL A 111 -2.56 -26.22 10.73
C VAL A 111 -2.20 -25.12 11.74
N GLN A 112 -1.13 -25.31 12.52
CA GLN A 112 -0.72 -24.32 13.52
C GLN A 112 -0.14 -23.04 12.90
N LEU A 113 0.64 -23.15 11.82
CA LEU A 113 1.09 -21.98 11.05
C LEU A 113 -0.11 -21.21 10.45
N SER A 114 -1.11 -21.93 9.96
CA SER A 114 -2.36 -21.32 9.45
C SER A 114 -3.16 -20.62 10.56
N ARG A 115 -3.22 -21.20 11.77
CA ARG A 115 -3.82 -20.55 12.95
C ARG A 115 -3.05 -19.29 13.37
N CYS A 116 -1.72 -19.35 13.39
CA CYS A 116 -0.86 -18.20 13.71
C CYS A 116 -1.19 -17.01 12.79
N ARG A 117 -1.27 -17.26 11.47
CA ARG A 117 -1.69 -16.26 10.47
C ARG A 117 -3.09 -15.70 10.73
N ALA A 118 -4.08 -16.57 10.92
CA ALA A 118 -5.46 -16.12 11.14
C ALA A 118 -5.60 -15.28 12.43
N HIS A 119 -4.86 -15.63 13.49
CA HIS A 119 -4.83 -14.84 14.72
C HIS A 119 -4.11 -13.50 14.53
N LEU A 120 -3.02 -13.44 13.75
CA LEU A 120 -2.38 -12.17 13.38
C LEU A 120 -3.35 -11.24 12.64
N GLU A 121 -4.15 -11.76 11.72
CA GLU A 121 -5.17 -10.99 11.00
C GLU A 121 -6.29 -10.46 11.92
N LEU A 122 -6.56 -11.14 13.03
CA LEU A 122 -7.50 -10.71 14.07
C LEU A 122 -6.86 -9.84 15.16
N ALA A 123 -5.59 -9.44 15.00
CA ALA A 123 -4.79 -8.73 16.01
C ALA A 123 -4.66 -9.48 17.36
N GLY A 124 -4.80 -10.81 17.35
CA GLY A 124 -4.63 -11.67 18.51
C GLY A 124 -3.19 -12.17 18.65
N ALA A 125 -2.28 -11.33 19.17
CA ALA A 125 -0.86 -11.66 19.30
C ALA A 125 -0.62 -12.91 20.18
N GLY A 126 -1.25 -13.01 21.35
CA GLY A 126 -1.09 -14.16 22.26
C GLY A 126 -1.47 -15.51 21.61
N PRO A 127 -2.69 -15.65 21.06
CA PRO A 127 -3.08 -16.87 20.35
C PRO A 127 -2.20 -17.18 19.12
N ALA A 128 -1.68 -16.16 18.45
CA ALA A 128 -0.76 -16.36 17.33
C ALA A 128 0.61 -16.91 17.80
N GLU A 129 1.14 -16.39 18.91
CA GLU A 129 2.37 -16.88 19.55
C GLU A 129 2.20 -18.31 20.07
N GLU A 130 1.06 -18.61 20.69
CA GLU A 130 0.74 -19.96 21.18
C GLU A 130 0.68 -20.98 20.03
N ALA A 131 -0.02 -20.66 18.94
CA ALA A 131 -0.06 -21.51 17.77
C ALA A 131 1.34 -21.78 17.21
N LEU A 132 2.20 -20.74 17.15
CA LEU A 132 3.57 -20.90 16.67
C LEU A 132 4.43 -21.76 17.62
N ALA A 133 4.25 -21.62 18.94
CA ALA A 133 4.93 -22.45 19.93
C ALA A 133 4.52 -23.93 19.81
N VAL A 134 3.23 -24.21 19.58
CA VAL A 134 2.77 -25.59 19.32
C VAL A 134 3.37 -26.13 18.02
N ALA A 135 3.44 -25.33 16.96
CA ALA A 135 4.09 -25.73 15.70
C ALA A 135 5.56 -26.11 15.91
N ALA A 136 6.30 -25.32 16.70
CA ALA A 136 7.68 -25.62 17.06
C ALA A 136 7.81 -26.91 17.89
N GLY A 137 6.91 -27.12 18.86
CA GLY A 137 6.87 -28.36 19.65
C GLY A 137 6.65 -29.63 18.82
N LEU A 138 5.84 -29.53 17.75
CA LEU A 138 5.61 -30.65 16.82
C LEU A 138 6.83 -30.99 15.96
N LEU A 139 7.69 -30.02 15.67
CA LEU A 139 8.94 -30.22 14.92
C LEU A 139 10.12 -30.64 15.81
N ALA A 140 10.01 -30.45 17.13
CA ALA A 140 11.07 -30.77 18.09
C ALA A 140 12.44 -30.19 17.67
N GLU A 141 13.46 -31.03 17.48
CA GLU A 141 14.82 -30.61 17.11
C GLU A 141 14.88 -29.95 15.73
N ASP A 142 14.01 -30.34 14.80
CA ASP A 142 13.95 -29.79 13.44
C ASP A 142 13.41 -28.35 13.40
N ALA A 143 12.80 -27.88 14.49
CA ALA A 143 12.22 -26.54 14.56
C ALA A 143 13.26 -25.44 14.30
N VAL A 144 14.52 -25.67 14.67
CA VAL A 144 15.61 -24.69 14.49
C VAL A 144 15.94 -24.47 13.01
N ALA A 145 15.77 -25.50 12.18
CA ALA A 145 16.06 -25.45 10.75
C ALA A 145 14.83 -25.02 9.91
N ASP A 146 13.64 -24.91 10.51
CA ASP A 146 12.42 -24.59 9.79
C ASP A 146 12.29 -23.08 9.50
N TRP A 147 12.61 -22.70 8.27
CA TRP A 147 12.50 -21.31 7.81
C TRP A 147 11.08 -20.74 7.94
N ARG A 148 10.03 -21.57 7.95
CA ARG A 148 8.63 -21.10 8.08
C ARG A 148 8.38 -20.64 9.50
N LEU A 149 8.90 -21.33 10.52
CA LEU A 149 8.83 -20.84 11.89
C LEU A 149 9.57 -19.50 12.02
N VAL A 150 10.78 -19.41 11.44
CA VAL A 150 11.56 -18.17 11.41
C VAL A 150 10.79 -17.02 10.76
N TRP A 151 10.15 -17.29 9.62
CA TRP A 151 9.30 -16.34 8.91
C TRP A 151 8.14 -15.84 9.79
N HIS A 152 7.40 -16.75 10.44
CA HIS A 152 6.27 -16.39 11.30
C HIS A 152 6.71 -15.62 12.56
N HIS A 153 7.89 -15.92 13.13
CA HIS A 153 8.47 -15.07 14.18
C HIS A 153 8.74 -13.64 13.68
N GLY A 154 9.19 -13.46 12.44
CA GLY A 154 9.33 -12.14 11.83
C GLY A 154 7.99 -11.39 11.70
N LEU A 155 6.92 -12.11 11.35
CA LEU A 155 5.57 -11.53 11.30
C LEU A 155 5.07 -11.11 12.69
N LEU A 156 5.28 -11.93 13.72
CA LEU A 156 4.92 -11.59 15.10
C LEU A 156 5.71 -10.38 15.61
N ALA A 157 7.00 -10.31 15.31
CA ALA A 157 7.81 -9.14 15.61
C ALA A 157 7.26 -7.88 14.92
N LEU A 158 6.89 -7.94 13.64
CA LEU A 158 6.22 -6.82 12.96
C LEU A 158 4.86 -6.47 13.58
N ALA A 159 4.06 -7.46 13.98
CA ALA A 159 2.78 -7.23 14.64
C ALA A 159 2.92 -6.48 15.98
N ARG A 160 4.04 -6.71 16.68
CA ARG A 160 4.44 -5.96 17.88
C ARG A 160 5.21 -4.67 17.58
N SER A 161 5.35 -4.30 16.31
CA SER A 161 6.19 -3.19 15.85
C SER A 161 7.67 -3.27 16.26
N ALA A 162 8.16 -4.47 16.57
CA ALA A 162 9.57 -4.75 16.89
C ALA A 162 10.39 -4.93 15.60
N VAL A 163 10.62 -3.84 14.87
CA VAL A 163 11.26 -3.85 13.53
C VAL A 163 12.68 -4.44 13.54
N ALA A 164 13.45 -4.22 14.60
CA ALA A 164 14.81 -4.77 14.71
C ALA A 164 14.79 -6.30 14.82
N GLU A 165 13.94 -6.85 15.70
CA GLU A 165 13.73 -8.30 15.83
C GLU A 165 13.21 -8.88 14.51
N ALA A 166 12.24 -8.22 13.87
CA ALA A 166 11.71 -8.66 12.58
C ALA A 166 12.81 -8.71 11.50
N THR A 167 13.71 -7.72 11.47
CA THR A 167 14.83 -7.67 10.53
C THR A 167 15.71 -8.92 10.68
N GLU A 168 16.09 -9.27 11.91
CA GLU A 168 16.92 -10.46 12.17
C GLU A 168 16.23 -11.75 11.70
N ARG A 169 14.93 -11.90 11.97
CA ARG A 169 14.16 -13.07 11.53
C ARG A 169 14.07 -13.16 10.01
N PHE A 170 13.78 -12.04 9.33
CA PHE A 170 13.70 -12.04 7.87
C PHE A 170 15.05 -12.21 7.20
N ASP A 171 16.14 -11.77 7.82
CA ASP A 171 17.50 -11.99 7.32
C ASP A 171 17.86 -13.48 7.35
N ARG A 172 17.54 -14.17 8.47
CA ARG A 172 17.67 -15.64 8.55
C ARG A 172 16.81 -16.36 7.51
N ALA A 173 15.56 -15.94 7.32
CA ALA A 173 14.70 -16.50 6.27
C ALA A 173 15.26 -16.23 4.85
N TYR A 174 15.90 -15.07 4.64
CA TYR A 174 16.56 -14.74 3.38
C TYR A 174 17.81 -15.58 3.13
N ALA A 175 18.58 -15.93 4.17
CA ALA A 175 19.72 -16.83 4.06
C ALA A 175 19.31 -18.23 3.54
N GLU A 176 18.15 -18.73 3.98
CA GLU A 176 17.58 -20.01 3.50
C GLU A 176 16.93 -19.89 2.11
N LEU A 177 16.35 -18.73 1.80
CA LEU A 177 15.58 -18.46 0.58
C LEU A 177 16.12 -17.26 -0.21
N PRO A 178 17.40 -17.26 -0.64
CA PRO A 178 18.02 -16.10 -1.28
C PRO A 178 17.41 -15.79 -2.65
N GLY A 179 16.82 -16.81 -3.26
CA GLY A 179 16.11 -16.76 -4.53
C GLY A 179 14.64 -16.46 -4.38
N GLU A 180 14.12 -15.95 -3.26
CA GLU A 180 12.71 -15.55 -3.08
C GLU A 180 12.51 -14.03 -2.98
N VAL A 181 11.36 -13.53 -3.47
CA VAL A 181 11.03 -12.09 -3.37
C VAL A 181 10.49 -11.70 -2.00
N ALA A 182 9.85 -12.63 -1.29
CA ALA A 182 9.15 -12.33 -0.04
C ALA A 182 10.10 -11.89 1.08
N PRO A 183 11.24 -12.58 1.35
CA PRO A 183 12.22 -12.11 2.34
C PRO A 183 12.82 -10.76 1.96
N LYS A 184 13.14 -10.54 0.68
CA LYS A 184 13.66 -9.25 0.19
C LYS A 184 12.64 -8.13 0.38
N LEU A 185 11.36 -8.38 0.10
CA LEU A 185 10.30 -7.40 0.31
C LEU A 185 10.17 -7.01 1.79
N ALA A 186 10.22 -8.00 2.68
CA ALA A 186 10.16 -7.80 4.13
C ALA A 186 11.40 -7.02 4.65
N LEU A 187 12.60 -7.38 4.20
CA LEU A 187 13.85 -6.68 4.54
C LEU A 187 13.88 -5.25 3.99
N GLY A 188 13.39 -5.02 2.78
CA GLY A 188 13.24 -3.68 2.20
C GLY A 188 12.33 -2.79 3.04
N TYR A 189 11.21 -3.34 3.52
CA TYR A 189 10.32 -2.65 4.44
C TYR A 189 10.98 -2.36 5.80
N CYS A 190 11.67 -3.34 6.38
CA CYS A 190 12.33 -3.15 7.67
C CYS A 190 13.45 -2.09 7.57
N ALA A 191 14.22 -2.07 6.48
CA ALA A 191 15.22 -1.03 6.21
C ALA A 191 14.57 0.36 6.07
N GLU A 192 13.45 0.46 5.34
CA GLU A 192 12.67 1.71 5.23
C GLU A 192 12.18 2.20 6.60
N GLN A 193 11.75 1.31 7.48
CA GLN A 193 11.32 1.65 8.85
C GLN A 193 12.48 2.12 9.72
N ARG A 194 13.67 1.53 9.57
CA ARG A 194 14.90 1.94 10.28
C ARG A 194 15.53 3.23 9.74
N GLY A 195 15.03 3.76 8.62
CA GLY A 195 15.59 4.95 7.97
C GLY A 195 16.80 4.66 7.07
N ASP A 196 17.10 3.39 6.79
CA ASP A 196 18.16 3.00 5.86
C ASP A 196 17.64 2.98 4.41
N ALA A 197 17.59 4.17 3.80
CA ALA A 197 17.09 4.34 2.44
C ALA A 197 17.92 3.59 1.39
N GLY A 198 19.23 3.43 1.63
CA GLY A 198 20.14 2.73 0.74
C GLY A 198 19.85 1.24 0.68
N GLU A 199 19.75 0.60 1.85
CA GLU A 199 19.42 -0.81 1.97
C GLU A 199 17.98 -1.09 1.49
N ALA A 200 17.01 -0.24 1.87
CA ALA A 200 15.63 -0.35 1.41
C ALA A 200 15.54 -0.30 -0.14
N THR A 201 16.24 0.66 -0.76
CA THR A 201 16.33 0.77 -2.22
C THR A 201 16.90 -0.49 -2.85
N ARG A 202 17.95 -1.07 -2.25
CA ARG A 202 18.59 -2.29 -2.76
C ARG A 202 17.59 -3.44 -2.83
N TYR A 203 16.90 -3.72 -1.72
CA TYR A 203 15.94 -4.81 -1.63
C TYR A 203 14.71 -4.60 -2.50
N TYR A 204 14.09 -3.41 -2.47
CA TYR A 204 12.93 -3.17 -3.33
C TYR A 204 13.29 -3.22 -4.81
N ARG A 205 14.47 -2.74 -5.23
CA ARG A 205 14.93 -2.91 -6.62
C ARG A 205 15.16 -4.37 -6.98
N ALA A 206 15.68 -5.18 -6.07
CA ALA A 206 15.86 -6.63 -6.31
C ALA A 206 14.51 -7.31 -6.57
N VAL A 207 13.49 -7.01 -5.74
CA VAL A 207 12.12 -7.49 -5.95
C VAL A 207 11.58 -6.98 -7.30
N TRP A 208 11.72 -5.68 -7.57
CA TRP A 208 11.17 -5.03 -8.77
C TRP A 208 11.79 -5.51 -10.09
N ARG A 209 13.10 -5.82 -10.09
CA ARG A 209 13.79 -6.36 -11.27
C ARG A 209 13.29 -7.76 -11.60
N ARG A 210 13.05 -8.58 -10.56
CA ARG A 210 12.58 -9.95 -10.72
C ARG A 210 11.10 -10.01 -11.09
N ASP A 211 10.28 -9.23 -10.40
CA ASP A 211 8.84 -9.26 -10.53
C ASP A 211 8.26 -7.84 -10.57
N ARG A 212 7.93 -7.39 -11.79
CA ARG A 212 7.24 -6.11 -12.03
C ARG A 212 5.77 -6.12 -11.60
N SER A 213 5.17 -7.27 -11.36
CA SER A 213 3.81 -7.40 -10.83
C SER A 213 3.75 -7.23 -9.31
N ALA A 214 4.89 -7.39 -8.61
CA ALA A 214 5.07 -7.14 -7.18
C ALA A 214 5.00 -5.64 -6.83
N ALA A 215 3.81 -5.06 -6.99
CA ALA A 215 3.54 -3.63 -6.86
C ALA A 215 4.00 -3.05 -5.51
N SER A 216 3.94 -3.81 -4.41
CA SER A 216 4.45 -3.37 -3.10
C SER A 216 5.91 -2.87 -3.15
N ALA A 217 6.76 -3.44 -4.00
CA ALA A 217 8.13 -2.95 -4.19
C ALA A 217 8.20 -1.63 -4.98
N ALA A 218 7.36 -1.46 -6.01
CA ALA A 218 7.24 -0.20 -6.74
C ALA A 218 6.74 0.93 -5.84
N PHE A 219 5.76 0.63 -4.98
CA PHE A 219 5.27 1.57 -3.99
C PHE A 219 6.38 1.94 -3.00
N GLY A 220 7.11 0.96 -2.43
CA GLY A 220 8.27 1.23 -1.58
C GLY A 220 9.33 2.12 -2.24
N LEU A 221 9.67 1.86 -3.51
CA LEU A 221 10.59 2.71 -4.28
C LEU A 221 10.04 4.11 -4.52
N ALA A 222 8.73 4.25 -4.77
CA ALA A 222 8.11 5.55 -4.89
C ALA A 222 8.19 6.34 -3.56
N ARG A 223 7.98 5.70 -2.41
CA ARG A 223 8.11 6.35 -1.10
C ARG A 223 9.52 6.87 -0.83
N LEU A 224 10.53 6.05 -1.13
CA LEU A 224 11.93 6.46 -1.00
C LEU A 224 12.24 7.67 -1.89
N ARG A 225 11.69 7.73 -3.12
CA ARG A 225 11.85 8.89 -3.99
C ARG A 225 11.09 10.13 -3.54
N LEU A 226 9.94 9.96 -2.90
CA LEU A 226 9.23 11.07 -2.30
C LEU A 226 9.95 11.65 -1.08
N ALA A 227 10.61 10.80 -0.29
CA ALA A 227 11.50 11.25 0.78
C ALA A 227 12.67 12.08 0.24
N ASP A 228 13.20 11.74 -0.95
CA ASP A 228 14.22 12.51 -1.66
C ASP A 228 13.68 13.77 -2.37
N GLY A 229 12.36 14.03 -2.36
CA GLY A 229 11.73 15.13 -3.10
C GLY A 229 11.49 14.85 -4.60
N ASP A 230 11.92 13.70 -5.13
CA ASP A 230 11.82 13.35 -6.55
C ASP A 230 10.47 12.70 -6.90
N ARG A 231 9.46 13.56 -7.01
CA ARG A 231 8.10 13.20 -7.44
C ARG A 231 8.06 12.50 -8.79
N ALA A 232 8.88 12.96 -9.75
CA ALA A 232 8.92 12.41 -11.09
C ALA A 232 9.43 10.96 -11.06
N ALA A 233 10.48 10.66 -10.30
CA ALA A 233 10.96 9.29 -10.10
C ALA A 233 9.92 8.42 -9.42
N ALA A 234 9.21 8.94 -8.41
CA ALA A 234 8.16 8.20 -7.74
C ALA A 234 7.07 7.77 -8.73
N VAL A 235 6.59 8.70 -9.56
CA VAL A 235 5.60 8.42 -10.62
C VAL A 235 6.15 7.41 -11.63
N ARG A 236 7.44 7.49 -12.03
CA ARG A 236 8.04 6.50 -12.94
C ARG A 236 8.01 5.07 -12.40
N PHE A 237 8.19 4.86 -11.08
CA PHE A 237 8.07 3.53 -10.48
C PHE A 237 6.62 3.03 -10.49
N LEU A 238 5.66 3.90 -10.16
CA LEU A 238 4.23 3.57 -10.19
C LEU A 238 3.74 3.26 -11.62
N ASP A 239 4.18 4.04 -12.61
CA ASP A 239 3.90 3.79 -14.03
C ASP A 239 4.53 2.49 -14.56
N GLY A 240 5.59 2.02 -13.89
CA GLY A 240 6.24 0.77 -14.23
C GLY A 240 5.44 -0.48 -13.85
N VAL A 241 4.35 -0.35 -13.07
CA VAL A 241 3.43 -1.45 -12.73
C VAL A 241 2.68 -1.87 -14.00
N PRO A 242 2.83 -3.13 -14.47
CA PRO A 242 2.19 -3.59 -15.70
C PRO A 242 0.66 -3.58 -15.60
N ARG A 243 -0.01 -3.34 -16.72
CA ARG A 243 -1.49 -3.37 -16.81
C ARG A 243 -2.13 -4.70 -16.44
N VAL A 244 -1.38 -5.80 -16.57
CA VAL A 244 -1.81 -7.15 -16.18
C VAL A 244 -1.76 -7.36 -14.66
N SER A 245 -1.08 -6.48 -13.91
CA SER A 245 -1.09 -6.52 -12.45
C SER A 245 -2.46 -6.11 -11.93
N ARG A 246 -2.97 -6.87 -10.96
CA ARG A 246 -4.17 -6.51 -10.20
C ARG A 246 -4.07 -5.18 -9.44
N HIS A 247 -2.85 -4.66 -9.27
CA HIS A 247 -2.58 -3.39 -8.61
C HIS A 247 -2.34 -2.22 -9.57
N TYR A 248 -2.56 -2.42 -10.88
CA TYR A 248 -2.36 -1.37 -11.88
C TYR A 248 -3.19 -0.11 -11.56
N ASP A 249 -4.50 -0.25 -11.37
CA ASP A 249 -5.37 0.89 -11.09
C ASP A 249 -4.98 1.60 -9.79
N ALA A 250 -4.57 0.83 -8.77
CA ALA A 250 -4.05 1.37 -7.52
C ALA A 250 -2.77 2.19 -7.75
N ALA A 251 -1.84 1.72 -8.57
CA ALA A 251 -0.63 2.46 -8.93
C ALA A 251 -0.95 3.76 -9.70
N GLN A 252 -1.96 3.74 -10.57
CA GLN A 252 -2.39 4.93 -11.32
C GLN A 252 -3.08 5.96 -10.40
N VAL A 253 -3.89 5.53 -9.45
CA VAL A 253 -4.46 6.41 -8.40
C VAL A 253 -3.34 7.01 -7.55
N ALA A 254 -2.38 6.18 -7.11
CA ALA A 254 -1.21 6.63 -6.38
C ALA A 254 -0.42 7.67 -7.16
N ALA A 255 -0.22 7.50 -8.47
CA ALA A 255 0.51 8.47 -9.29
C ALA A 255 -0.17 9.85 -9.30
N VAL A 256 -1.50 9.91 -9.42
CA VAL A 256 -2.25 11.18 -9.34
C VAL A 256 -2.11 11.81 -7.96
N ARG A 257 -2.25 11.02 -6.90
CA ARG A 257 -2.12 11.51 -5.52
C ARG A 257 -0.71 12.01 -5.23
N VAL A 258 0.30 11.28 -5.66
CA VAL A 258 1.70 11.67 -5.57
C VAL A 258 1.98 12.95 -6.33
N LEU A 259 1.34 13.17 -7.48
CA LEU A 259 1.48 14.42 -8.23
C LEU A 259 0.82 15.62 -7.55
N ALA A 260 -0.20 15.40 -6.73
CA ALA A 260 -0.94 16.42 -6.00
C ALA A 260 -0.49 16.62 -4.54
N ALA A 261 0.30 15.71 -3.99
CA ALA A 261 0.73 15.75 -2.60
C ALA A 261 1.57 16.99 -2.28
N ARG A 262 1.62 17.40 -1.01
CA ARG A 262 2.63 18.33 -0.49
C ARG A 262 3.86 17.53 -0.04
N LEU A 263 5.08 18.06 -0.21
CA LEU A 263 6.30 17.46 0.37
C LEU A 263 6.91 18.47 1.34
N GLY A 264 6.83 18.17 2.63
CA GLY A 264 7.06 19.18 3.67
C GLY A 264 6.10 20.36 3.48
N ASP A 265 6.63 21.58 3.50
CA ASP A 265 5.86 22.81 3.31
C ASP A 265 5.66 23.21 1.83
N ASP A 266 6.34 22.54 0.89
CA ASP A 266 6.30 22.92 -0.52
C ASP A 266 5.10 22.28 -1.25
N PRO A 267 4.15 23.09 -1.77
CA PRO A 267 3.06 22.59 -2.60
C PRO A 267 3.56 22.14 -3.99
N PRO A 268 2.79 21.28 -4.68
CA PRO A 268 3.19 20.78 -5.98
C PRO A 268 3.40 21.88 -7.03
N GLY A 269 4.37 21.64 -7.92
CA GLY A 269 4.57 22.35 -9.18
C GLY A 269 3.31 22.44 -10.06
N ALA A 270 3.20 23.48 -10.90
CA ALA A 270 2.07 23.61 -11.83
C ALA A 270 2.05 22.47 -12.85
N GLU A 271 3.22 22.09 -13.37
CA GLU A 271 3.36 20.95 -14.27
C GLU A 271 2.86 19.65 -13.64
N HIS A 272 3.20 19.41 -12.36
CA HIS A 272 2.73 18.23 -11.63
C HIS A 272 1.21 18.22 -11.46
N LEU A 273 0.59 19.37 -11.13
CA LEU A 273 -0.87 19.49 -11.01
C LEU A 273 -1.57 19.32 -12.37
N ASN A 274 -1.05 19.93 -13.43
CA ASN A 274 -1.59 19.78 -14.78
C ASN A 274 -1.54 18.31 -15.23
N GLU A 275 -0.42 17.62 -14.93
CA GLU A 275 -0.28 16.19 -15.19
C GLU A 275 -1.27 15.36 -14.37
N ALA A 276 -1.46 15.69 -13.08
CA ALA A 276 -2.42 15.02 -12.21
C ALA A 276 -3.86 15.13 -12.76
N VAL A 277 -4.26 16.33 -13.23
CA VAL A 277 -5.56 16.59 -13.87
C VAL A 277 -5.72 15.74 -15.13
N ARG A 278 -4.71 15.74 -16.02
CA ARG A 278 -4.72 14.94 -17.24
C ARG A 278 -4.85 13.44 -16.96
N ARG A 279 -4.17 12.94 -15.93
CA ARG A 279 -4.24 11.54 -15.50
C ARG A 279 -5.60 11.20 -14.90
N LEU A 280 -6.17 12.06 -14.06
CA LEU A 280 -7.52 11.87 -13.50
C LEU A 280 -8.58 11.70 -14.60
N GLY A 281 -8.47 12.46 -15.70
CA GLY A 281 -9.36 12.32 -16.86
C GLY A 281 -9.29 10.94 -17.56
N ARG A 282 -8.22 10.17 -17.36
CA ARG A 282 -8.01 8.84 -17.97
C ARG A 282 -8.25 7.68 -16.99
N LEU A 283 -8.28 7.94 -15.68
CA LEU A 283 -8.54 6.93 -14.67
C LEU A 283 -9.96 6.38 -14.80
N ARG A 284 -10.10 5.05 -14.73
CA ARG A 284 -11.40 4.35 -14.72
C ARG A 284 -11.94 4.24 -13.30
N LEU A 285 -12.29 5.38 -12.71
CA LEU A 285 -13.00 5.43 -11.43
C LEU A 285 -14.51 5.20 -11.64
N ASP A 286 -15.20 4.72 -10.61
CA ASP A 286 -16.67 4.58 -10.60
C ASP A 286 -17.21 3.78 -11.81
N GLY A 287 -16.57 2.65 -12.12
CA GLY A 287 -16.91 1.82 -13.29
C GLY A 287 -16.59 2.45 -14.65
N GLY A 288 -15.90 3.58 -14.68
CA GLY A 288 -15.62 4.38 -15.88
C GLY A 288 -16.61 5.52 -16.12
N ALA A 289 -17.51 5.80 -15.17
CA ALA A 289 -18.43 6.92 -15.27
C ALA A 289 -17.68 8.27 -15.28
N ARG A 290 -18.27 9.25 -15.97
CA ARG A 290 -17.76 10.63 -15.97
C ARG A 290 -17.91 11.33 -14.62
N HIS A 291 -18.83 10.86 -13.78
CA HIS A 291 -19.13 11.39 -12.46
C HIS A 291 -19.36 10.23 -11.50
N GLY A 292 -19.00 10.40 -10.24
CA GLY A 292 -19.12 9.37 -9.22
C GLY A 292 -18.32 9.73 -7.98
N GLU A 293 -18.63 9.08 -6.86
CA GLU A 293 -18.08 9.48 -5.57
C GLU A 293 -16.54 9.43 -5.53
N ALA A 294 -15.92 8.42 -6.14
CA ALA A 294 -14.46 8.30 -6.15
C ALA A 294 -13.81 9.40 -7.00
N ARG A 295 -14.40 9.73 -8.15
CA ARG A 295 -13.94 10.84 -8.99
C ARG A 295 -14.15 12.20 -8.32
N ASP A 296 -15.26 12.40 -7.62
CA ASP A 296 -15.53 13.64 -6.87
C ASP A 296 -14.49 13.84 -5.76
N ARG A 297 -14.18 12.78 -5.01
CA ARG A 297 -13.13 12.79 -3.97
C ARG A 297 -11.76 13.10 -4.56
N MET A 298 -11.37 12.48 -5.67
CA MET A 298 -10.11 12.81 -6.35
C MET A 298 -10.09 14.24 -6.91
N THR A 299 -11.21 14.74 -7.42
CA THR A 299 -11.34 16.12 -7.90
C THR A 299 -11.16 17.12 -6.77
N ALA A 300 -11.74 16.84 -5.59
CA ALA A 300 -11.55 17.64 -4.39
C ALA A 300 -10.07 17.66 -3.95
N VAL A 301 -9.36 16.53 -3.99
CA VAL A 301 -7.90 16.45 -3.73
C VAL A 301 -7.13 17.41 -4.65
N LEU A 302 -7.38 17.36 -5.96
CA LEU A 302 -6.67 18.21 -6.93
C LEU A 302 -6.99 19.70 -6.74
N ARG A 303 -8.25 20.05 -6.48
CA ARG A 303 -8.67 21.45 -6.22
C ARG A 303 -8.06 21.99 -4.94
N GLN A 304 -7.99 21.18 -3.88
CA GLN A 304 -7.33 21.53 -2.63
C GLN A 304 -5.82 21.73 -2.83
N ALA A 305 -5.14 20.83 -3.54
CA ALA A 305 -3.73 20.97 -3.86
C ALA A 305 -3.43 22.21 -4.72
N ALA A 306 -4.27 22.48 -5.73
CA ALA A 306 -4.15 23.67 -6.57
C ALA A 306 -4.38 24.96 -5.78
N LEU A 307 -5.38 25.02 -4.90
CA LEU A 307 -5.59 26.17 -4.03
C LEU A 307 -4.38 26.38 -3.11
N GLY A 308 -3.86 25.32 -2.49
CA GLY A 308 -2.67 25.37 -1.64
C GLY A 308 -1.45 25.91 -2.39
N ARG A 309 -1.24 25.49 -3.64
CA ARG A 309 -0.21 26.06 -4.53
C ARG A 309 -0.44 27.55 -4.77
N VAL A 310 -1.64 27.96 -5.17
CA VAL A 310 -1.93 29.34 -5.55
C VAL A 310 -1.71 30.31 -4.40
N LEU A 311 -2.02 29.89 -3.17
CA LEU A 311 -1.79 30.70 -1.97
C LEU A 311 -0.30 30.95 -1.68
N VAL A 312 0.61 30.09 -2.16
CA VAL A 312 2.05 30.19 -1.90
C VAL A 312 2.81 30.76 -3.11
N HIS A 313 2.54 30.21 -4.30
CA HIS A 313 3.32 30.45 -5.53
C HIS A 313 2.52 31.17 -6.63
N GLY A 314 1.24 31.49 -6.39
CA GLY A 314 0.34 32.06 -7.40
C GLY A 314 -0.15 31.04 -8.45
N ALA A 315 -0.95 31.52 -9.40
CA ALA A 315 -1.63 30.68 -10.40
C ALA A 315 -0.83 30.44 -11.70
N ALA A 316 0.39 30.99 -11.80
CA ALA A 316 1.20 30.88 -13.00
C ALA A 316 1.47 29.42 -13.38
N GLY A 317 1.26 29.12 -14.67
CA GLY A 317 1.47 27.80 -15.27
C GLY A 317 0.34 26.78 -15.04
N LEU A 318 -0.68 27.08 -14.23
CA LEU A 318 -1.83 26.18 -14.08
C LEU A 318 -2.67 26.19 -15.36
N ALA A 319 -2.94 25.01 -15.89
CA ALA A 319 -3.81 24.84 -17.04
C ALA A 319 -5.27 24.96 -16.62
N GLY A 320 -6.06 25.67 -17.42
CA GLY A 320 -7.50 25.71 -17.27
C GLY A 320 -8.19 24.42 -17.69
N GLY A 321 -9.49 24.30 -17.40
CA GLY A 321 -10.36 23.23 -17.87
C GLY A 321 -11.37 22.77 -16.81
N GLU A 322 -12.00 21.62 -17.03
CA GLU A 322 -13.11 21.12 -16.20
C GLU A 322 -12.76 20.99 -14.70
N THR A 323 -11.55 20.52 -14.39
CA THR A 323 -11.14 20.26 -13.00
C THR A 323 -10.76 21.54 -12.25
N LEU A 324 -9.98 22.44 -12.86
CA LEU A 324 -9.42 23.63 -12.21
C LEU A 324 -10.13 24.95 -12.58
N GLY A 325 -11.12 24.89 -13.47
CA GLY A 325 -11.80 26.05 -14.07
C GLY A 325 -11.01 26.62 -15.24
N ASP A 326 -11.67 27.34 -16.16
CA ASP A 326 -11.03 27.86 -17.38
C ASP A 326 -9.90 28.87 -17.09
N ALA A 327 -10.04 29.64 -16.02
CA ALA A 327 -9.04 30.58 -15.53
C ALA A 327 -8.76 30.32 -14.03
N PRO A 328 -7.78 29.46 -13.70
CA PRO A 328 -7.39 29.18 -12.32
C PRO A 328 -6.90 30.45 -11.62
N SER A 329 -7.48 30.74 -10.46
CA SER A 329 -7.17 31.86 -9.58
C SER A 329 -7.57 31.46 -8.15
N GLU A 330 -7.09 32.17 -7.13
CA GLU A 330 -7.51 31.88 -5.75
C GLU A 330 -9.04 31.91 -5.64
N ARG A 331 -9.68 32.94 -6.19
CA ARG A 331 -11.14 33.12 -6.14
C ARG A 331 -11.89 32.00 -6.88
N SER A 332 -11.44 31.59 -8.07
CA SER A 332 -12.10 30.51 -8.82
C SER A 332 -11.89 29.15 -8.14
N LEU A 333 -10.69 28.85 -7.66
CA LEU A 333 -10.39 27.59 -6.97
C LEU A 333 -11.11 27.47 -5.62
N ARG A 334 -11.24 28.55 -4.85
CA ARG A 334 -12.07 28.56 -3.62
C ARG A 334 -13.53 28.20 -3.91
N ARG A 335 -14.13 28.75 -4.97
CA ARG A 335 -15.51 28.41 -5.39
C ARG A 335 -15.64 26.94 -5.80
N LEU A 336 -14.68 26.45 -6.59
CA LEU A 336 -14.69 25.06 -7.04
C LEU A 336 -14.50 24.08 -5.88
N LEU A 337 -13.62 24.40 -4.93
CA LEU A 337 -13.40 23.58 -3.75
C LEU A 337 -14.60 23.63 -2.79
N GLU A 338 -15.25 24.79 -2.61
CA GLU A 338 -16.52 24.88 -1.88
C GLU A 338 -17.57 23.93 -2.48
N SER A 339 -17.76 23.97 -3.81
CA SER A 339 -18.70 23.07 -4.49
C SER A 339 -18.34 21.60 -4.25
N SER A 340 -17.05 21.25 -4.42
CA SER A 340 -16.58 19.89 -4.16
C SER A 340 -16.88 19.44 -2.74
N LEU A 341 -16.60 20.28 -1.72
CA LEU A 341 -16.85 19.93 -0.32
C LEU A 341 -18.34 19.75 -0.02
N ARG A 342 -19.23 20.54 -0.65
CA ARG A 342 -20.68 20.33 -0.57
C ARG A 342 -21.12 19.04 -1.25
N ASP A 343 -20.50 18.67 -2.36
CA ASP A 343 -20.75 17.41 -3.05
C ASP A 343 -20.30 16.21 -2.19
N LEU A 344 -19.13 16.32 -1.54
CA LEU A 344 -18.66 15.34 -0.57
C LEU A 344 -19.59 15.24 0.65
N ALA A 345 -20.15 16.35 1.13
CA ALA A 345 -21.12 16.33 2.23
C ALA A 345 -22.36 15.48 1.89
N ARG A 346 -22.77 15.42 0.61
CA ARG A 346 -23.88 14.55 0.16
C ARG A 346 -23.53 13.06 0.17
N GLN A 347 -22.25 12.71 0.21
CA GLN A 347 -21.76 11.32 0.31
C GLN A 347 -21.63 10.86 1.77
N ALA A 348 -21.75 11.77 2.73
CA ALA A 348 -21.57 11.48 4.14
C ALA A 348 -22.64 10.50 4.65
N ARG A 349 -22.19 9.47 5.38
CA ARG A 349 -23.07 8.46 5.99
C ARG A 349 -23.53 8.84 7.40
N THR A 350 -22.95 9.88 7.97
CA THR A 350 -23.26 10.37 9.32
C THR A 350 -23.56 11.87 9.27
N ALA A 351 -24.44 12.33 10.16
CA ALA A 351 -24.73 13.75 10.31
C ALA A 351 -23.50 14.55 10.73
N ASN A 352 -22.60 13.94 11.50
CA ASN A 352 -21.33 14.55 11.92
C ASN A 352 -20.41 14.82 10.72
N ASP A 353 -20.14 13.80 9.90
CA ASP A 353 -19.29 13.96 8.69
C ASP A 353 -19.90 15.00 7.73
N HIS A 354 -21.22 14.98 7.58
CA HIS A 354 -21.94 15.98 6.78
C HIS A 354 -21.70 17.40 7.29
N GLY A 355 -21.89 17.63 8.61
CA GLY A 355 -21.66 18.91 9.26
C GLY A 355 -20.23 19.42 9.07
N VAL A 356 -19.23 18.59 9.34
CA VAL A 356 -17.81 18.95 9.19
C VAL A 356 -17.48 19.35 7.75
N LEU A 357 -18.01 18.64 6.75
CA LEU A 357 -17.79 18.97 5.33
C LEU A 357 -18.46 20.28 4.93
N VAL A 358 -19.66 20.56 5.44
CA VAL A 358 -20.36 21.84 5.22
C VAL A 358 -19.58 23.00 5.85
N ASP A 359 -19.07 22.82 7.06
CA ASP A 359 -18.27 23.84 7.74
C ASP A 359 -16.97 24.13 6.98
N ARG A 360 -16.29 23.08 6.50
CA ARG A 360 -15.13 23.24 5.61
C ARG A 360 -15.47 23.95 4.30
N ALA A 361 -16.62 23.64 3.69
CA ALA A 361 -17.07 24.33 2.49
C ALA A 361 -17.27 25.83 2.75
N ASN A 362 -17.90 26.17 3.88
CA ASN A 362 -18.11 27.55 4.30
C ASN A 362 -16.79 28.29 4.59
N ALA A 363 -15.82 27.61 5.22
CA ALA A 363 -14.51 28.19 5.54
C ALA A 363 -13.65 28.51 4.30
N VAL A 364 -13.80 27.74 3.21
CA VAL A 364 -13.04 27.96 1.97
C VAL A 364 -13.64 29.06 1.10
N ARG A 365 -14.93 29.40 1.30
CA ARG A 365 -15.71 30.36 0.51
C ARG A 365 -14.94 31.68 0.29
N PRO A 366 -14.89 32.21 -0.95
CA PRO A 366 -14.21 33.47 -1.21
C PRO A 366 -14.92 34.62 -0.49
N LEU A 367 -14.16 35.42 0.27
CA LEU A 367 -14.67 36.64 0.89
C LEU A 367 -15.21 37.57 -0.21
N THR A 368 -16.47 37.95 -0.06
CA THR A 368 -17.10 38.95 -0.92
C THR A 368 -17.18 40.23 -0.11
N PHE A 369 -16.26 41.17 -0.34
CA PHE A 369 -16.41 42.50 0.24
C PHE A 369 -17.65 43.14 -0.40
N LEU A 370 -18.70 43.33 0.38
CA LEU A 370 -19.77 44.26 0.01
C LEU A 370 -19.12 45.64 -0.05
N ARG A 371 -18.95 46.18 -1.27
CA ARG A 371 -18.60 47.59 -1.43
C ARG A 371 -19.76 48.40 -0.83
N SER A 372 -19.56 48.97 0.35
CA SER A 372 -20.39 50.05 0.85
C SER A 372 -20.32 51.18 -0.18
N ARG A 373 -21.47 51.51 -0.78
CA ARG A 373 -21.61 52.61 -1.73
C ARG A 373 -21.52 53.95 -1.02
#